data_AF-A0A7X7KVE5-F1
#
_entry.id   AF-A0A7X7KVE5-F1
#
_cell.length_a   1.000
_cell.length_b   1.000
_cell.length_c   1.000
_cell.angle_alpha   90.00
_cell.angle_beta   90.00
_cell.angle_gamma   90.00
#
_symmetry.space_group_name_H-M   'P 1'
#
loop_
_entity.id
_entity.type
_entity.pdbx_description
1 polymer ?
#
loop_
_entity_poly.entity_id
_entity_poly.type
_entity_poly.pdbx_seq_one_letter_code
_entity_poly.pdbx_strand_id
1 'polypeptide(L)'
;MSPHPTSLFRRLLLCGPALLLLGGEGLFAQRIVNFPPPDAKPPPPLKSPPRTQASGEDTFLFGENGPSMRRSQERRPPPPTTLTVMVKLEYGEKLKYVHPDGTEQVFDQWQSFKDDGFRIMRYTNERLADGNNYTYATQPLASARFDPLDIPLLYMTGDYDFILSEAEVENLRRYILDGGTILFNAARGRDEFSRAVVREMRRVFPQKTFMRIPLDHPIYSSRYRVGQVMTMVNGVQFMRDPSIHALDIGTRAAVILVPDGFGAAWSETAYHPAGRHIVGESAVRLGVNLVAYVLGNTEYGRFLAQTFPQYSGQTRPGDVFRFVLGRYTGSWNVNPALQNSLLRGLNRNTGLGVDYTPRYLALDDEALLHEPLLLLTGHYDFEWSESEIGNLRNYLRRGGTIFASAAAGLSPFDEAFRREIARVLPDAELIPLPPTHRLFSGAWNPVGQVEYTAAALREDPTLQWPQFHGIIQDGNLVVVYTPFDCFSGLNRESNGYARGLTADDALRVAIAVITYAMSH
;
A
#
# COMPACT_ATOMS: atom_id res chain seq x y z
N MET A 1 -46.86 34.99 35.23
CA MET A 1 -47.51 35.33 36.51
C MET A 1 -46.80 34.57 37.62
N SER A 2 -46.11 35.33 38.46
CA SER A 2 -45.29 34.97 39.65
C SER A 2 -46.15 34.35 40.79
N PRO A 3 -45.63 34.00 42.00
CA PRO A 3 -44.27 34.26 42.54
C PRO A 3 -43.61 33.16 43.43
N HIS A 4 -42.34 33.44 43.76
CA HIS A 4 -41.49 32.90 44.83
C HIS A 4 -42.04 33.02 46.26
N PRO A 5 -41.33 32.42 47.25
CA PRO A 5 -40.58 33.22 48.25
C PRO A 5 -39.11 32.71 48.46
N THR A 6 -38.06 33.55 48.44
CA THR A 6 -37.36 34.26 49.57
C THR A 6 -36.85 33.37 50.72
N SER A 7 -35.65 33.50 51.32
CA SER A 7 -34.50 34.41 51.20
C SER A 7 -33.36 33.96 52.16
N LEU A 8 -32.22 34.69 52.11
CA LEU A 8 -31.20 34.93 53.16
C LEU A 8 -30.01 33.95 53.28
N PHE A 9 -28.85 34.36 52.76
CA PHE A 9 -27.84 35.03 53.61
C PHE A 9 -26.82 35.83 52.77
N ARG A 10 -26.70 37.12 53.11
CA ARG A 10 -25.70 38.08 52.63
C ARG A 10 -24.52 38.05 53.59
N ARG A 11 -23.28 38.04 53.08
CA ARG A 11 -22.17 38.85 53.62
C ARG A 11 -21.31 39.38 52.48
N LEU A 12 -21.44 40.69 52.26
CA LEU A 12 -20.49 41.53 51.54
C LEU A 12 -19.38 41.94 52.52
N LEU A 13 -18.14 42.04 52.06
CA LEU A 13 -17.29 43.19 52.35
C LEU A 13 -16.22 43.35 51.27
N LEU A 14 -16.20 44.56 50.73
CA LEU A 14 -15.34 45.10 49.68
C LEU A 14 -13.89 45.26 50.14
N CYS A 15 -12.95 45.11 49.22
CA CYS A 15 -11.81 46.02 49.04
C CYS A 15 -11.42 46.06 47.56
N GLY A 16 -11.20 47.27 47.04
CA GLY A 16 -10.99 47.60 45.63
C GLY A 16 -9.60 47.29 45.06
N PRO A 17 -9.31 47.77 43.84
CA PRO A 17 -8.48 47.07 42.85
C PRO A 17 -7.00 47.40 42.98
N ALA A 18 -6.15 46.38 42.81
CA ALA A 18 -4.73 46.57 42.53
C ALA A 18 -4.46 46.12 41.09
N LEU A 19 -4.28 47.12 40.23
CA LEU A 19 -3.72 46.98 38.90
C LEU A 19 -2.28 46.48 39.04
N LEU A 20 -1.99 45.26 38.57
CA LEU A 20 -0.63 44.76 38.39
C LEU A 20 -0.52 44.19 36.98
N LEU A 21 -0.07 45.05 36.08
CA LEU A 21 0.56 44.68 34.82
C LEU A 21 1.82 43.86 35.15
N LEU A 22 1.77 42.55 34.94
CA LEU A 22 2.94 41.73 34.75
C LEU A 22 2.68 40.78 33.58
N GLY A 23 3.37 41.07 32.48
CA GLY A 23 3.53 40.12 31.39
C GLY A 23 4.18 38.85 31.93
N GLY A 24 3.56 37.72 31.63
CA GLY A 24 4.11 36.40 31.86
C GLY A 24 3.88 35.60 30.60
N GLU A 25 4.96 35.38 29.86
CA GLU A 25 5.03 34.38 28.80
C GLU A 25 4.45 33.06 29.34
N GLY A 26 3.49 32.49 28.62
CA GLY A 26 2.96 31.18 28.95
C GLY A 26 4.08 30.15 28.90
N LEU A 27 4.53 29.70 30.06
CA LEU A 27 5.33 28.49 30.23
C LEU A 27 4.50 27.29 29.75
N PHE A 28 4.59 26.96 28.47
CA PHE A 28 4.17 25.65 27.98
C PHE A 28 5.12 24.61 28.58
N ALA A 29 4.67 23.88 29.61
CA ALA A 29 5.43 22.79 30.19
C ALA A 29 5.66 21.71 29.12
N GLN A 30 6.93 21.38 28.84
CA GLN A 30 7.31 20.36 27.86
C GLN A 30 6.80 18.97 28.29
N ARG A 31 6.26 18.20 27.34
CA ARG A 31 5.72 16.86 27.59
C ARG A 31 6.84 15.88 27.99
N ILE A 32 6.70 15.27 29.17
CA ILE A 32 7.63 14.25 29.66
C ILE A 32 7.22 12.88 29.12
N VAL A 33 8.19 12.12 28.61
CA VAL A 33 8.01 10.75 28.12
C VAL A 33 8.73 9.73 28.99
N ASN A 34 8.24 8.48 28.96
CA ASN A 34 8.72 7.39 29.83
C ASN A 34 9.68 6.41 29.12
N PHE A 35 9.99 6.64 27.85
CA PHE A 35 10.93 5.82 27.10
C PHE A 35 12.15 6.66 26.73
N PRO A 36 13.36 6.10 26.82
CA PRO A 36 14.57 6.89 26.62
C PRO A 36 14.72 7.35 25.16
N PRO A 37 15.38 8.49 24.94
CA PRO A 37 15.78 8.92 23.61
C PRO A 37 16.82 7.98 22.98
N PRO A 38 17.10 8.14 21.68
CA PRO A 38 17.98 7.24 20.93
C PRO A 38 19.44 7.24 21.43
N ASP A 39 19.90 8.38 21.96
CA ASP A 39 21.26 8.57 22.47
C ASP A 39 21.48 8.03 23.90
N ALA A 40 20.43 7.52 24.55
CA ALA A 40 20.53 6.93 25.87
C ALA A 40 21.21 5.55 25.79
N LYS A 41 22.15 5.27 26.69
CA LYS A 41 22.78 3.94 26.76
C LYS A 41 21.70 2.89 27.02
N PRO A 42 21.64 1.80 26.22
CA PRO A 42 20.70 0.72 26.49
C PRO A 42 20.97 0.12 27.89
N PRO A 43 19.92 -0.33 28.60
CA PRO A 43 20.11 -1.01 29.88
C PRO A 43 20.98 -2.26 29.69
N PRO A 44 21.76 -2.66 30.71
CA PRO A 44 22.67 -3.79 30.60
C PRO A 44 21.88 -5.07 30.24
N PRO A 45 22.38 -5.89 29.30
CA PRO A 45 21.68 -7.08 28.86
C PRO A 45 21.54 -8.09 30.02
N LEU A 46 20.39 -8.79 30.07
CA LEU A 46 20.27 -10.03 30.84
C LEU A 46 21.21 -11.08 30.22
N LYS A 47 22.01 -11.74 31.07
CA LYS A 47 23.13 -12.61 30.67
C LYS A 47 22.73 -13.65 29.61
N SER A 48 23.44 -13.60 28.48
CA SER A 48 23.42 -14.64 27.44
C SER A 48 24.51 -15.71 27.71
N PRO A 49 24.32 -16.98 27.27
CA PRO A 49 25.31 -18.05 27.40
C PRO A 49 26.51 -17.87 26.42
N PRO A 50 27.65 -18.54 26.66
CA PRO A 50 28.93 -18.14 26.08
C PRO A 50 29.09 -18.52 24.60
N ARG A 51 29.76 -17.65 23.83
CA ARG A 51 30.29 -17.93 22.50
C ARG A 51 31.82 -18.12 22.56
N THR A 52 32.31 -19.16 21.91
CA THR A 52 33.72 -19.47 21.69
C THR A 52 34.37 -18.47 20.74
N GLN A 53 35.60 -18.05 21.07
CA GLN A 53 36.49 -17.29 20.18
C GLN A 53 37.39 -18.24 19.38
N ALA A 54 37.67 -17.87 18.13
CA ALA A 54 38.89 -18.26 17.44
C ALA A 54 39.55 -16.97 16.93
N SER A 55 40.86 -16.86 17.17
CA SER A 55 41.75 -15.74 16.90
C SER A 55 42.86 -16.17 15.93
N GLY A 56 43.50 -15.19 15.27
CA GLY A 56 44.74 -15.34 14.48
C GLY A 56 44.53 -14.78 13.07
N GLU A 57 44.88 -13.54 12.74
CA GLU A 57 46.18 -12.84 12.66
C GLU A 57 46.51 -12.54 11.19
N ASP A 58 46.81 -11.27 10.91
CA ASP A 58 47.22 -10.72 9.61
C ASP A 58 48.69 -11.04 9.32
N THR A 59 49.05 -11.16 8.03
CA THR A 59 50.42 -10.91 7.57
C THR A 59 50.41 -10.31 6.17
N PHE A 60 51.08 -9.17 6.02
CA PHE A 60 51.42 -8.51 4.76
C PHE A 60 52.64 -9.14 4.10
N LEU A 61 52.66 -9.25 2.76
CA LEU A 61 53.88 -9.31 1.94
C LEU A 61 53.65 -8.67 0.55
N PHE A 62 54.68 -8.00 0.02
CA PHE A 62 54.68 -7.23 -1.23
C PHE A 62 55.08 -8.04 -2.48
N GLY A 63 54.43 -7.74 -3.61
CA GLY A 63 55.02 -7.34 -4.91
C GLY A 63 55.41 -8.39 -5.96
N GLU A 64 54.87 -8.29 -7.19
CA GLU A 64 55.59 -8.50 -8.47
C GLU A 64 54.91 -7.74 -9.64
N ASN A 65 55.71 -7.25 -10.59
CA ASN A 65 55.32 -6.51 -11.79
C ASN A 65 55.07 -7.45 -13.00
N GLY A 66 54.05 -7.17 -13.81
CA GLY A 66 53.84 -7.81 -15.13
C GLY A 66 53.30 -6.81 -16.18
N PRO A 67 53.55 -7.01 -17.50
CA PRO A 67 53.46 -5.93 -18.48
C PRO A 67 52.12 -5.79 -19.23
N SER A 68 51.84 -4.53 -19.57
CA SER A 68 50.98 -3.95 -20.63
C SER A 68 49.58 -4.52 -20.91
N MET A 69 48.57 -3.79 -20.44
CA MET A 69 47.18 -3.83 -20.90
C MET A 69 46.98 -3.13 -22.26
N ARG A 70 46.12 -3.75 -23.09
CA ARG A 70 45.51 -3.20 -24.30
C ARG A 70 44.53 -2.09 -23.90
N ARG A 71 44.67 -0.87 -24.45
CA ARG A 71 43.72 0.23 -24.21
C ARG A 71 42.36 -0.11 -24.83
N SER A 72 41.40 -0.58 -24.04
CA SER A 72 39.99 -0.36 -24.32
C SER A 72 39.61 0.99 -23.72
N GLN A 73 39.14 1.92 -24.56
CA GLN A 73 38.53 3.15 -24.05
C GLN A 73 37.27 2.77 -23.27
N GLU A 74 37.31 2.92 -21.95
CA GLU A 74 36.10 2.97 -21.14
C GLU A 74 35.28 4.19 -21.58
N ARG A 75 34.12 3.93 -22.17
CA ARG A 75 33.09 4.97 -22.28
C ARG A 75 32.72 5.34 -20.85
N ARG A 76 33.02 6.57 -20.43
CA ARG A 76 32.56 7.08 -19.14
C ARG A 76 31.04 6.91 -19.10
N PRO A 77 30.49 6.14 -18.15
CA PRO A 77 29.05 6.14 -17.96
C PRO A 77 28.61 7.60 -17.72
N PRO A 78 27.42 7.98 -18.20
CA PRO A 78 26.90 9.31 -17.91
C PRO A 78 26.96 9.56 -16.39
N PRO A 79 27.22 10.80 -15.95
CA PRO A 79 27.24 11.09 -14.52
C PRO A 79 25.91 10.65 -13.89
N PRO A 80 25.95 9.98 -12.73
CA PRO A 80 24.75 9.46 -12.10
C PRO A 80 23.77 10.61 -11.86
N THR A 81 22.53 10.43 -12.31
CA THR A 81 21.48 11.43 -12.04
C THR A 81 21.22 11.43 -10.54
N THR A 82 21.45 12.58 -9.90
CA THR A 82 21.19 12.74 -8.47
C THR A 82 19.73 13.14 -8.30
N LEU A 83 18.95 12.31 -7.59
CA LEU A 83 17.50 12.44 -7.45
C LEU A 83 17.15 12.43 -5.96
N THR A 84 16.52 13.51 -5.47
CA THR A 84 16.02 13.54 -4.09
C THR A 84 14.66 12.85 -4.04
N VAL A 85 14.67 11.54 -3.83
CA VAL A 85 13.46 10.71 -3.94
C VAL A 85 12.70 10.57 -2.63
N MET A 86 13.31 10.95 -1.50
CA MET A 86 12.73 10.83 -0.18
C MET A 86 12.82 12.13 0.62
N VAL A 87 11.74 12.51 1.29
CA VAL A 87 11.77 13.56 2.33
C VAL A 87 11.46 12.95 3.68
N LYS A 88 12.39 13.12 4.62
CA LYS A 88 12.18 12.80 6.02
C LYS A 88 11.47 13.97 6.70
N LEU A 89 10.28 13.69 7.22
CA LEU A 89 9.37 14.71 7.73
C LEU A 89 9.77 15.19 9.13
N GLU A 90 9.84 16.50 9.29
CA GLU A 90 9.92 17.15 10.60
C GLU A 90 8.49 17.35 11.11
N TYR A 91 8.18 16.79 12.28
CA TYR A 91 6.84 16.81 12.87
C TYR A 91 6.91 16.73 14.40
N GLY A 92 5.77 16.99 15.03
CA GLY A 92 5.61 16.83 16.48
C GLY A 92 6.26 17.94 17.28
N GLU A 93 6.54 17.65 18.54
CA GLU A 93 7.05 18.62 19.51
C GLU A 93 8.42 18.22 20.07
N LYS A 94 9.00 19.12 20.87
CA LYS A 94 10.16 18.79 21.70
C LYS A 94 9.71 18.00 22.91
N LEU A 95 10.27 16.81 23.08
CA LEU A 95 9.96 15.92 24.18
C LEU A 95 11.08 15.95 25.20
N LYS A 96 10.72 15.70 26.46
CA LYS A 96 11.64 15.64 27.58
C LYS A 96 11.64 14.23 28.16
N TYR A 97 12.81 13.64 28.34
CA TYR A 97 12.98 12.39 29.08
C TYR A 97 13.80 12.66 30.35
N VAL A 98 13.38 12.08 31.46
CA VAL A 98 14.11 12.13 32.73
C VAL A 98 14.74 10.75 32.96
N HIS A 99 16.06 10.70 32.94
CA HIS A 99 16.82 9.48 33.16
C HIS A 99 16.69 9.02 34.62
N PRO A 100 16.96 7.73 34.91
CA PRO A 100 16.92 7.20 36.28
C PRO A 100 17.89 7.91 37.26
N ASP A 101 18.95 8.54 36.75
CA ASP A 101 19.90 9.35 37.54
C ASP A 101 19.43 10.79 37.77
N GLY A 102 18.23 11.16 37.32
CA GLY A 102 17.64 12.49 37.43
C GLY A 102 18.07 13.47 36.33
N THR A 103 18.95 13.06 35.40
CA THR A 103 19.34 13.93 34.29
C THR A 103 18.21 14.08 33.29
N GLU A 104 18.05 15.30 32.75
CA GLU A 104 16.98 15.61 31.81
C GLU A 104 17.54 15.76 30.40
N GLN A 105 16.89 15.12 29.43
CA GLN A 105 17.26 15.22 28.02
C GLN A 105 16.06 15.68 27.19
N VAL A 106 16.25 16.78 26.47
CA VAL A 106 15.26 17.34 25.54
C VAL A 106 15.67 17.01 24.11
N PHE A 107 14.74 16.54 23.30
CA PHE A 107 15.00 16.12 21.92
C PHE A 107 13.78 16.33 21.03
N ASP A 108 14.00 16.48 19.72
CA ASP A 108 12.93 16.61 18.74
C ASP A 108 12.30 15.22 18.46
N GLN A 109 10.98 15.11 18.57
CA GLN A 109 10.26 13.84 18.44
C GLN A 109 10.55 13.10 17.12
N TRP A 110 10.62 13.83 16.01
CA TRP A 110 10.87 13.30 14.67
C TRP A 110 12.30 12.76 14.49
N GLN A 111 13.24 13.13 15.36
CA GLN A 111 14.63 12.68 15.32
C GLN A 111 14.86 11.40 16.15
N SER A 112 13.93 10.45 16.09
CA SER A 112 14.07 9.15 16.77
C SER A 112 15.30 8.36 16.27
N PHE A 113 15.78 8.60 15.06
CA PHE A 113 17.16 8.37 14.68
C PHE A 113 17.55 9.44 13.67
N LYS A 114 18.73 10.07 13.77
CA LYS A 114 19.08 11.17 12.86
C LYS A 114 19.49 10.65 11.47
N ASP A 115 20.30 9.60 11.44
CA ASP A 115 20.98 9.11 10.23
C ASP A 115 20.18 8.09 9.41
N ASP A 116 19.03 7.62 9.89
CA ASP A 116 18.29 6.52 9.26
C ASP A 116 17.96 6.78 7.78
N GLY A 117 17.52 7.99 7.45
CA GLY A 117 17.22 8.43 6.09
C GLY A 117 18.46 8.42 5.18
N PHE A 118 19.62 8.82 5.71
CA PHE A 118 20.89 8.80 4.97
C PHE A 118 21.31 7.38 4.65
N ARG A 119 21.32 6.48 5.63
CA ARG A 119 21.85 5.13 5.42
C ARG A 119 20.94 4.28 4.55
N ILE A 120 19.61 4.45 4.65
CA ILE A 120 18.71 3.71 3.75
C ILE A 120 18.90 4.12 2.29
N MET A 121 19.14 5.41 2.01
CA MET A 121 19.48 5.86 0.65
C MET A 121 20.82 5.31 0.19
N ARG A 122 21.83 5.31 1.08
CA ARG A 122 23.12 4.68 0.81
C ARG A 122 22.97 3.20 0.44
N TYR A 123 22.26 2.40 1.26
CA TYR A 123 22.02 0.99 0.96
C TYR A 123 21.21 0.83 -0.33
N THR A 124 20.24 1.70 -0.59
CA THR A 124 19.47 1.64 -1.84
C THR A 124 20.37 1.83 -3.05
N ASN A 125 21.23 2.85 -3.06
CA ASN A 125 22.19 3.08 -4.15
C ASN A 125 23.16 1.90 -4.32
N GLU A 126 23.71 1.39 -3.22
CA GLU A 126 24.65 0.26 -3.24
C GLU A 126 24.00 -1.04 -3.74
N ARG A 127 22.72 -1.29 -3.40
CA ARG A 127 22.05 -2.58 -3.64
C ARG A 127 21.22 -2.62 -4.92
N LEU A 128 20.70 -1.47 -5.38
CA LEU A 128 20.07 -1.36 -6.70
C LEU A 128 21.13 -1.29 -7.79
N ALA A 129 22.19 -0.50 -7.58
CA ALA A 129 23.31 -0.36 -8.50
C ALA A 129 22.89 -0.11 -9.97
N ASP A 130 21.82 0.67 -10.15
CA ASP A 130 21.20 0.96 -11.43
C ASP A 130 21.78 2.21 -12.12
N GLY A 131 22.83 2.80 -11.53
CA GLY A 131 23.50 4.00 -12.03
C GLY A 131 22.88 5.31 -11.58
N ASN A 132 21.81 5.28 -10.77
CA ASN A 132 21.23 6.46 -10.14
C ASN A 132 21.92 6.78 -8.81
N ASN A 133 21.77 8.03 -8.36
CA ASN A 133 22.17 8.45 -7.03
C ASN A 133 20.98 9.03 -6.28
N TYR A 134 20.31 8.18 -5.52
CA TYR A 134 19.17 8.54 -4.69
C TYR A 134 19.63 9.26 -3.42
N THR A 135 19.02 10.40 -3.15
CA THR A 135 19.26 11.22 -1.96
C THR A 135 17.96 11.48 -1.20
N TYR A 136 18.09 12.00 0.01
CA TYR A 136 16.96 12.45 0.81
C TYR A 136 17.16 13.90 1.27
N ALA A 137 16.07 14.56 1.63
CA ALA A 137 16.06 15.85 2.29
C ALA A 137 15.22 15.79 3.57
N THR A 138 15.31 16.83 4.42
CA THR A 138 14.41 17.03 5.55
C THR A 138 13.53 18.24 5.30
N GLN A 139 12.26 18.15 5.69
CA GLN A 139 11.33 19.26 5.52
C GLN A 139 10.19 19.14 6.54
N PRO A 140 9.70 20.26 7.11
CA PRO A 140 8.50 20.25 7.95
C PRO A 140 7.28 19.74 7.19
N LEU A 141 6.46 18.90 7.83
CA LEU A 141 5.21 18.42 7.22
C LEU A 141 4.21 19.55 6.91
N ALA A 142 4.27 20.64 7.68
CA ALA A 142 3.51 21.85 7.45
C ALA A 142 4.00 22.69 6.25
N SER A 143 5.12 22.32 5.62
CA SER A 143 5.67 23.07 4.49
C SER A 143 4.74 23.09 3.28
N ALA A 144 4.90 24.11 2.45
CA ALA A 144 4.13 24.23 1.22
C ALA A 144 4.46 23.10 0.24
N ARG A 145 3.42 22.33 -0.11
CA ARG A 145 3.28 21.37 -1.23
C ARG A 145 4.50 20.48 -1.51
N PHE A 146 4.36 19.20 -1.21
CA PHE A 146 5.21 18.15 -1.77
C PHE A 146 4.68 17.77 -3.15
N ASP A 147 5.54 17.76 -4.18
CA ASP A 147 5.21 17.22 -5.50
C ASP A 147 5.66 15.75 -5.57
N PRO A 148 4.73 14.78 -5.71
CA PRO A 148 5.08 13.36 -5.87
C PRO A 148 6.00 13.04 -7.05
N LEU A 149 6.06 13.91 -8.07
CA LEU A 149 6.96 13.73 -9.21
C LEU A 149 8.42 13.86 -8.79
N ASP A 150 8.72 14.86 -7.96
CA ASP A 150 10.06 15.10 -7.46
C ASP A 150 10.35 14.26 -6.21
N ILE A 151 9.36 14.14 -5.32
CA ILE A 151 9.46 13.49 -4.02
C ILE A 151 8.41 12.37 -3.95
N PRO A 152 8.69 11.18 -4.52
CA PRO A 152 7.74 10.07 -4.52
C PRO A 152 7.55 9.42 -3.13
N LEU A 153 8.48 9.65 -2.20
CA LEU A 153 8.44 9.09 -0.84
C LEU A 153 8.54 10.16 0.26
N LEU A 154 7.50 10.27 1.09
CA LEU A 154 7.63 10.86 2.42
C LEU A 154 7.98 9.78 3.44
N TYR A 155 8.86 10.09 4.36
CA TYR A 155 9.31 9.20 5.42
C TYR A 155 9.08 9.85 6.78
N MET A 156 8.33 9.16 7.65
CA MET A 156 8.03 9.62 8.99
C MET A 156 8.37 8.52 9.99
N THR A 157 9.26 8.85 10.93
CA THR A 157 9.80 7.91 11.92
C THR A 157 9.55 8.42 13.33
N GLY A 158 9.26 7.53 14.27
CA GLY A 158 8.95 7.95 15.64
C GLY A 158 8.73 6.81 16.62
N ASP A 159 8.76 7.15 17.90
CA ASP A 159 8.50 6.22 19.02
C ASP A 159 7.30 6.58 19.89
N TYR A 160 6.79 7.80 19.76
CA TYR A 160 5.79 8.38 20.68
C TYR A 160 4.54 8.82 19.95
N ASP A 161 3.47 9.06 20.71
CA ASP A 161 2.22 9.62 20.20
C ASP A 161 2.41 11.04 19.64
N PHE A 162 1.70 11.39 18.58
CA PHE A 162 1.73 12.69 17.91
C PHE A 162 0.35 13.04 17.36
N ILE A 163 0.01 14.32 17.30
CA ILE A 163 -1.25 14.79 16.70
C ILE A 163 -0.90 15.69 15.53
N LEU A 164 -1.51 15.45 14.37
CA LEU A 164 -1.33 16.33 13.22
C LEU A 164 -2.25 17.54 13.33
N SER A 165 -1.75 18.70 12.95
CA SER A 165 -2.59 19.88 12.70
C SER A 165 -3.51 19.65 11.50
N GLU A 166 -4.60 20.42 11.39
CA GLU A 166 -5.52 20.32 10.24
C GLU A 166 -4.81 20.61 8.91
N ALA A 167 -3.84 21.52 8.90
CA ALA A 167 -3.04 21.82 7.72
C ALA A 167 -2.17 20.62 7.29
N GLU A 168 -1.54 19.92 8.24
CA GLU A 168 -0.75 18.72 7.95
C GLU A 168 -1.61 17.56 7.46
N VAL A 169 -2.82 17.38 8.02
CA VAL A 169 -3.80 16.38 7.57
C VAL A 169 -4.18 16.64 6.11
N GLU A 170 -4.49 17.89 5.75
CA GLU A 170 -4.86 18.26 4.38
C GLU A 170 -3.68 18.16 3.42
N ASN A 171 -2.47 18.55 3.84
CA ASN A 171 -1.25 18.39 3.04
C ASN A 171 -0.97 16.91 2.72
N LEU A 172 -1.05 16.02 3.72
CA LEU A 172 -0.89 14.58 3.51
C LEU A 172 -1.97 14.02 2.59
N ARG A 173 -3.23 14.39 2.80
CA ARG A 173 -4.34 13.95 1.94
C ARG A 173 -4.05 14.29 0.49
N ARG A 174 -3.69 15.54 0.21
CA ARG A 174 -3.39 16.01 -1.13
C ARG A 174 -2.19 15.29 -1.73
N TYR A 175 -1.07 15.22 -1.01
CA TYR A 175 0.14 14.56 -1.50
C TYR A 175 -0.11 13.08 -1.89
N ILE A 176 -0.87 12.36 -1.07
CA ILE A 176 -1.19 10.95 -1.31
C ILE A 176 -2.14 10.80 -2.51
N LEU A 177 -3.15 11.67 -2.62
CA LEU A 177 -4.08 11.69 -3.77
C LEU A 177 -3.39 12.11 -5.07
N ASP A 178 -2.38 12.98 -4.99
CA ASP A 178 -1.55 13.42 -6.13
C ASP A 178 -0.56 12.33 -6.60
N GLY A 179 -0.53 11.16 -5.94
CA GLY A 179 0.25 9.99 -6.36
C GLY A 179 1.45 9.67 -5.45
N GLY A 180 1.68 10.45 -4.40
CA GLY A 180 2.78 10.26 -3.46
C GLY A 180 2.62 9.04 -2.54
N THR A 181 3.72 8.56 -1.96
CA THR A 181 3.71 7.49 -0.94
C THR A 181 4.27 8.01 0.37
N ILE A 182 3.67 7.63 1.50
CA ILE A 182 4.26 7.88 2.82
C ILE A 182 4.58 6.57 3.54
N LEU A 183 5.80 6.48 4.07
CA LEU A 183 6.27 5.41 4.93
C LEU A 183 6.33 5.88 6.37
N PHE A 184 5.52 5.26 7.22
CA PHE A 184 5.57 5.38 8.67
C PHE A 184 6.39 4.24 9.27
N ASN A 185 7.46 4.59 9.98
CA ASN A 185 8.35 3.63 10.64
C ASN A 185 8.29 3.85 12.16
N ALA A 186 7.73 2.90 12.89
CA ALA A 186 7.79 2.92 14.35
C ALA A 186 9.22 2.60 14.78
N ALA A 187 10.06 3.62 15.00
CA ALA A 187 11.53 3.53 14.98
C ALA A 187 12.10 2.37 15.79
N ARG A 188 11.61 2.18 17.03
CA ARG A 188 11.95 1.06 17.94
C ARG A 188 10.73 0.19 18.26
N GLY A 189 9.77 0.19 17.35
CA GLY A 189 8.58 -0.66 17.35
C GLY A 189 7.59 -0.37 18.47
N ARG A 190 7.43 0.91 18.83
CA ARG A 190 6.51 1.34 19.89
C ARG A 190 5.08 1.47 19.37
N ASP A 191 4.15 0.80 20.04
CA ASP A 191 2.73 0.83 19.66
C ASP A 191 2.09 2.22 19.76
N GLU A 192 2.64 3.11 20.61
CA GLU A 192 2.19 4.50 20.73
C GLU A 192 2.24 5.22 19.38
N PHE A 193 3.35 5.09 18.66
CA PHE A 193 3.51 5.67 17.33
C PHE A 193 2.56 5.04 16.31
N SER A 194 2.48 3.70 16.27
CA SER A 194 1.59 3.00 15.32
C SER A 194 0.12 3.34 15.55
N ARG A 195 -0.33 3.45 16.81
CA ARG A 195 -1.70 3.88 17.12
C ARG A 195 -1.97 5.33 16.71
N ALA A 196 -1.00 6.22 16.90
CA ALA A 196 -1.07 7.58 16.42
C ALA A 196 -1.24 7.63 14.90
N VAL A 197 -0.40 6.90 14.14
CA VAL A 197 -0.53 6.78 12.68
C VAL A 197 -1.93 6.33 12.28
N VAL A 198 -2.47 5.27 12.88
CA VAL A 198 -3.82 4.78 12.56
C VAL A 198 -4.89 5.85 12.86
N ARG A 199 -4.78 6.56 13.99
CA ARG A 199 -5.72 7.64 14.35
C ARG A 199 -5.64 8.80 13.35
N GLU A 200 -4.45 9.26 13.02
CA GLU A 200 -4.24 10.40 12.14
C GLU A 200 -4.62 10.07 10.68
N MET A 201 -4.32 8.86 10.21
CA MET A 201 -4.71 8.44 8.86
C MET A 201 -6.23 8.24 8.70
N ARG A 202 -6.97 7.97 9.78
CA ARG A 202 -8.45 8.04 9.77
C ARG A 202 -8.95 9.47 9.58
N ARG A 203 -8.21 10.49 10.01
CA ARG A 203 -8.54 11.90 9.72
C ARG A 203 -8.24 12.23 8.25
N VAL A 204 -7.13 11.71 7.72
CA VAL A 204 -6.76 11.88 6.30
C VAL A 204 -7.76 11.17 5.37
N PHE A 205 -8.06 9.88 5.61
CA PHE A 205 -8.97 9.06 4.81
C PHE A 205 -9.98 8.30 5.69
N PRO A 206 -11.11 8.93 6.06
CA PRO A 206 -12.09 8.32 6.98
C PRO A 206 -12.70 7.00 6.51
N GLN A 207 -12.78 6.79 5.19
CA GLN A 207 -13.40 5.61 4.56
C GLN A 207 -12.42 4.47 4.30
N LYS A 208 -11.15 4.63 4.67
CA LYS A 208 -10.09 3.66 4.38
C LYS A 208 -9.53 3.11 5.69
N THR A 209 -9.15 1.84 5.68
CA THR A 209 -8.53 1.17 6.82
C THR A 209 -7.18 0.59 6.42
N PHE A 210 -6.31 0.42 7.41
CA PHE A 210 -5.08 -0.33 7.22
C PHE A 210 -5.38 -1.82 7.09
N MET A 211 -4.81 -2.44 6.08
CA MET A 211 -4.82 -3.88 5.85
C MET A 211 -3.40 -4.41 6.00
N ARG A 212 -3.25 -5.63 6.50
CA ARG A 212 -1.94 -6.30 6.48
C ARG A 212 -1.58 -6.64 5.04
N ILE A 213 -0.35 -6.33 4.65
CA ILE A 213 0.16 -6.64 3.32
C ILE A 213 0.48 -8.15 3.24
N PRO A 214 -0.03 -8.89 2.24
CA PRO A 214 0.28 -10.31 2.07
C PRO A 214 1.70 -10.52 1.54
N LEU A 215 2.27 -11.72 1.76
CA LEU A 215 3.68 -12.02 1.44
C LEU A 215 4.01 -12.05 -0.05
N ASP A 216 3.01 -12.23 -0.90
CA ASP A 216 3.13 -12.12 -2.35
C ASP A 216 3.01 -10.68 -2.86
N HIS A 217 2.79 -9.72 -1.98
CA HIS A 217 2.81 -8.31 -2.35
C HIS A 217 4.22 -7.88 -2.77
N PRO A 218 4.35 -7.03 -3.81
CA PRO A 218 5.64 -6.60 -4.35
C PRO A 218 6.62 -5.95 -3.37
N ILE A 219 6.14 -5.31 -2.30
CA ILE A 219 7.01 -4.77 -1.22
C ILE A 219 7.96 -5.85 -0.65
N TYR A 220 7.60 -7.12 -0.74
CA TYR A 220 8.44 -8.24 -0.30
C TYR A 220 9.29 -8.87 -1.40
N SER A 221 9.20 -8.41 -2.65
CA SER A 221 9.86 -9.03 -3.80
C SER A 221 10.42 -8.07 -4.86
N SER A 222 10.28 -6.74 -4.71
CA SER A 222 10.71 -5.74 -5.71
C SER A 222 12.19 -5.82 -6.07
N ARG A 223 13.08 -6.10 -5.11
CA ARG A 223 14.52 -6.31 -5.35
C ARG A 223 15.03 -7.63 -4.80
N TYR A 224 14.63 -7.96 -3.58
CA TYR A 224 14.95 -9.17 -2.85
C TYR A 224 13.66 -9.91 -2.52
N ARG A 225 13.65 -11.25 -2.62
CA ARG A 225 12.53 -12.05 -2.08
C ARG A 225 12.68 -12.19 -0.57
N VAL A 226 11.75 -11.61 0.19
CA VAL A 226 11.75 -11.56 1.65
C VAL A 226 10.47 -12.21 2.18
N GLY A 227 10.51 -13.52 2.42
CA GLY A 227 9.38 -14.25 3.03
C GLY A 227 9.38 -14.18 4.57
N GLN A 228 10.56 -14.09 5.18
CA GLN A 228 10.72 -13.98 6.63
C GLN A 228 11.79 -12.95 6.97
N VAL A 229 11.63 -12.34 8.14
CA VAL A 229 12.55 -11.34 8.70
C VAL A 229 13.03 -11.76 10.08
N MET A 230 14.30 -11.51 10.36
CA MET A 230 14.82 -11.59 11.71
C MET A 230 14.27 -10.41 12.51
N THR A 231 13.54 -10.71 13.58
CA THR A 231 12.97 -9.71 14.48
C THR A 231 13.56 -9.88 15.87
N MET A 232 13.86 -8.77 16.54
CA MET A 232 14.14 -8.73 17.97
C MET A 232 12.94 -8.17 18.74
N VAL A 233 12.47 -8.89 19.74
CA VAL A 233 11.43 -8.44 20.69
C VAL A 233 11.94 -8.74 22.10
N ASN A 234 11.97 -7.74 22.98
CA ASN A 234 12.44 -7.90 24.36
C ASN A 234 13.85 -8.54 24.46
N GLY A 235 14.74 -8.18 23.53
CA GLY A 235 16.11 -8.70 23.44
C GLY A 235 16.24 -10.11 22.83
N VAL A 236 15.13 -10.79 22.51
CA VAL A 236 15.15 -12.13 21.91
C VAL A 236 14.96 -12.02 20.40
N GLN A 237 15.85 -12.67 19.64
CA GLN A 237 15.78 -12.72 18.18
C GLN A 237 15.14 -14.01 17.68
N PHE A 238 14.26 -13.88 16.70
CA PHE A 238 13.63 -15.02 16.02
C PHE A 238 13.18 -14.63 14.60
N MET A 239 13.06 -15.63 13.73
CA MET A 239 12.52 -15.46 12.38
C MET A 239 11.00 -15.50 12.42
N ARG A 240 10.36 -14.59 11.68
CA ARG A 240 8.90 -14.59 11.46
C ARG A 240 8.55 -13.89 10.16
N ASP A 241 7.30 -14.01 9.74
CA ASP A 241 6.78 -13.21 8.65
C ASP A 241 6.82 -11.72 8.99
N PRO A 242 7.20 -10.84 8.04
CA PRO A 242 7.12 -9.41 8.24
C PRO A 242 5.67 -8.97 8.51
N SER A 243 5.51 -8.01 9.42
CA SER A 243 4.24 -7.34 9.68
C SER A 243 4.34 -5.93 9.10
N ILE A 244 3.77 -5.71 7.90
CA ILE A 244 3.61 -4.38 7.32
C ILE A 244 2.14 -4.19 7.02
N HIS A 245 1.64 -2.97 7.24
CA HIS A 245 0.27 -2.60 6.93
C HIS A 245 0.25 -1.51 5.88
N ALA A 246 -0.78 -1.51 5.03
CA ALA A 246 -0.99 -0.49 4.02
C ALA A 246 -2.41 0.06 4.04
N LEU A 247 -2.53 1.34 3.66
CA LEU A 247 -3.76 1.93 3.17
C LEU A 247 -3.59 2.17 1.67
N ASP A 248 -4.47 1.57 0.88
CA ASP A 248 -4.33 1.57 -0.58
C ASP A 248 -5.12 2.69 -1.27
N ILE A 249 -4.48 3.29 -2.27
CA ILE A 249 -5.12 4.13 -3.29
C ILE A 249 -5.02 3.37 -4.60
N GLY A 250 -6.17 2.99 -5.16
CA GLY A 250 -6.23 1.98 -6.23
C GLY A 250 -5.54 0.68 -5.78
N THR A 251 -4.69 0.11 -6.64
CA THR A 251 -3.86 -1.09 -6.37
C THR A 251 -2.49 -0.79 -5.76
N ARG A 252 -2.26 0.43 -5.27
CA ARG A 252 -0.98 0.87 -4.71
C ARG A 252 -1.07 1.06 -3.21
N ALA A 253 -0.10 0.50 -2.48
CA ALA A 253 0.13 0.79 -1.07
C ALA A 253 0.64 2.22 -0.93
N ALA A 254 -0.26 3.16 -0.66
CA ALA A 254 0.02 4.60 -0.67
C ALA A 254 0.44 5.13 0.71
N VAL A 255 -0.08 4.52 1.78
CA VAL A 255 0.37 4.74 3.15
C VAL A 255 0.86 3.43 3.71
N ILE A 256 2.14 3.36 4.07
CA ILE A 256 2.78 2.14 4.57
C ILE A 256 3.13 2.34 6.04
N LEU A 257 2.77 1.40 6.90
CA LEU A 257 3.11 1.39 8.31
C LEU A 257 3.94 0.14 8.65
N VAL A 258 5.12 0.38 9.20
CA VAL A 258 6.02 -0.65 9.74
C VAL A 258 6.03 -0.57 11.27
N PRO A 259 5.26 -1.44 11.97
CA PRO A 259 5.13 -1.42 13.43
C PRO A 259 6.33 -1.99 14.19
N ASP A 260 7.21 -2.72 13.52
CA ASP A 260 8.35 -3.40 14.14
C ASP A 260 9.67 -2.65 14.01
N GLY A 261 9.69 -1.51 13.32
CA GLY A 261 10.83 -0.59 13.32
C GLY A 261 12.07 -1.04 12.55
N PHE A 262 12.56 -0.16 11.70
CA PHE A 262 13.87 -0.28 11.05
C PHE A 262 14.95 0.61 11.67
N GLY A 263 14.59 1.49 12.60
CA GLY A 263 15.39 2.66 12.96
C GLY A 263 16.82 2.32 13.39
N ALA A 264 16.98 1.33 14.27
CA ALA A 264 18.30 0.92 14.76
C ALA A 264 19.17 0.30 13.66
N ALA A 265 18.60 -0.55 12.81
CA ALA A 265 19.30 -1.17 11.70
C ALA A 265 19.73 -0.13 10.65
N TRP A 266 18.83 0.79 10.30
CA TRP A 266 19.10 1.87 9.35
C TRP A 266 19.98 2.98 9.95
N SER A 267 20.29 2.93 11.24
CA SER A 267 21.22 3.88 11.87
C SER A 267 22.50 3.21 12.36
N GLU A 268 22.67 1.91 12.08
CA GLU A 268 23.70 1.00 12.61
C GLU A 268 24.00 1.29 14.10
N THR A 269 22.95 1.50 14.89
CA THR A 269 23.03 1.71 16.33
C THR A 269 22.71 0.40 17.07
N ALA A 270 23.03 0.36 18.36
CA ALA A 270 22.66 -0.77 19.20
C ALA A 270 21.13 -0.89 19.31
N TYR A 271 20.62 -2.10 19.14
CA TYR A 271 19.19 -2.37 19.30
C TYR A 271 18.78 -2.26 20.77
N HIS A 272 17.75 -1.45 21.05
CA HIS A 272 17.25 -1.30 22.40
C HIS A 272 16.47 -2.57 22.84
N PRO A 273 16.84 -3.27 23.93
CA PRO A 273 16.23 -4.54 24.32
C PRO A 273 14.72 -4.46 24.51
N ALA A 274 14.20 -3.39 25.10
CA ALA A 274 12.76 -3.20 25.33
C ALA A 274 11.95 -2.78 24.09
N GLY A 275 12.59 -2.63 22.93
CA GLY A 275 11.91 -2.31 21.68
C GLY A 275 11.56 -3.55 20.86
N ARG A 276 10.76 -3.35 19.80
CA ARG A 276 10.65 -4.29 18.70
C ARG A 276 11.44 -3.76 17.52
N HIS A 277 12.20 -4.63 16.88
CA HIS A 277 13.11 -4.26 15.80
C HIS A 277 13.09 -5.34 14.73
N ILE A 278 12.99 -4.95 13.46
CA ILE A 278 13.51 -5.79 12.38
C ILE A 278 15.01 -5.56 12.33
N VAL A 279 15.81 -6.62 12.38
CA VAL A 279 17.25 -6.50 12.64
C VAL A 279 18.12 -6.90 11.45
N GLY A 280 19.30 -6.27 11.39
CA GLY A 280 20.38 -6.60 10.46
C GLY A 280 19.97 -6.55 8.99
N GLU A 281 20.44 -7.53 8.23
CA GLU A 281 20.22 -7.61 6.78
C GLU A 281 18.72 -7.73 6.42
N SER A 282 17.87 -8.27 7.30
CA SER A 282 16.41 -8.30 7.05
C SER A 282 15.83 -6.90 6.93
N ALA A 283 16.25 -5.96 7.80
CA ALA A 283 15.80 -4.57 7.74
C ALA A 283 16.35 -3.84 6.51
N VAL A 284 17.59 -4.12 6.12
CA VAL A 284 18.22 -3.51 4.94
C VAL A 284 17.51 -3.97 3.67
N ARG A 285 17.34 -5.29 3.47
CA ARG A 285 16.69 -5.83 2.27
C ARG A 285 15.24 -5.35 2.13
N LEU A 286 14.49 -5.35 3.23
CA LEU A 286 13.11 -4.90 3.22
C LEU A 286 12.99 -3.39 2.98
N GLY A 287 13.92 -2.60 3.52
CA GLY A 287 14.02 -1.17 3.22
C GLY A 287 14.32 -0.88 1.75
N VAL A 288 15.30 -1.58 1.17
CA VAL A 288 15.63 -1.44 -0.27
C VAL A 288 14.44 -1.84 -1.13
N ASN A 289 13.72 -2.91 -0.78
CA ASN A 289 12.49 -3.27 -1.48
C ASN A 289 11.42 -2.19 -1.40
N LEU A 290 11.19 -1.59 -0.22
CA LEU A 290 10.21 -0.51 -0.05
C LEU A 290 10.52 0.67 -0.95
N VAL A 291 11.78 1.11 -1.01
CA VAL A 291 12.19 2.21 -1.90
C VAL A 291 12.02 1.80 -3.37
N ALA A 292 12.49 0.61 -3.76
CA ALA A 292 12.32 0.11 -5.13
C ALA A 292 10.84 0.00 -5.55
N TYR A 293 9.99 -0.46 -4.63
CA TYR A 293 8.54 -0.53 -4.83
C TYR A 293 7.96 0.85 -5.11
N VAL A 294 8.29 1.84 -4.29
CA VAL A 294 7.78 3.21 -4.46
C VAL A 294 8.24 3.79 -5.78
N LEU A 295 9.53 3.70 -6.10
CA LEU A 295 10.08 4.21 -7.37
C LEU A 295 9.43 3.55 -8.60
N GLY A 296 9.18 2.23 -8.56
CA GLY A 296 8.53 1.53 -9.65
C GLY A 296 7.02 1.75 -9.75
N ASN A 297 6.39 2.40 -8.76
CA ASN A 297 4.97 2.75 -8.76
C ASN A 297 4.70 4.24 -8.98
N THR A 298 5.72 5.10 -9.09
CA THR A 298 5.54 6.56 -9.23
C THR A 298 4.63 6.93 -10.40
N GLU A 299 4.88 6.34 -11.58
CA GLU A 299 4.07 6.58 -12.78
C GLU A 299 2.62 6.13 -12.62
N TYR A 300 2.41 4.95 -12.01
CA TYR A 300 1.08 4.43 -11.74
C TYR A 300 0.33 5.28 -10.70
N GLY A 301 1.05 5.77 -9.68
CA GLY A 301 0.51 6.73 -8.71
C GLY A 301 0.02 8.02 -9.37
N ARG A 302 0.81 8.56 -10.31
CA ARG A 302 0.43 9.72 -11.13
C ARG A 302 -0.80 9.46 -11.99
N PHE A 303 -0.90 8.27 -12.58
CA PHE A 303 -2.09 7.89 -13.33
C PHE A 303 -3.34 7.88 -12.45
N LEU A 304 -3.26 7.28 -11.26
CA LEU A 304 -4.39 7.22 -10.31
C LEU A 304 -4.78 8.60 -9.76
N ALA A 305 -3.85 9.57 -9.74
CA ALA A 305 -4.11 10.95 -9.34
C ALA A 305 -4.91 11.76 -10.37
N GLN A 306 -5.05 11.26 -11.60
CA GLN A 306 -5.78 11.96 -12.64
C GLN A 306 -7.27 12.04 -12.30
N THR A 307 -7.90 13.15 -12.70
CA THR A 307 -9.36 13.22 -12.69
C THR A 307 -9.91 12.45 -13.87
N PHE A 308 -10.49 11.29 -13.60
CA PHE A 308 -11.17 10.50 -14.62
C PHE A 308 -12.52 11.16 -14.97
N PRO A 309 -12.84 11.34 -16.26
CA PRO A 309 -14.13 11.88 -16.66
C PRO A 309 -15.27 11.05 -16.09
N GLN A 310 -16.18 11.69 -15.35
CA GLN A 310 -17.48 11.10 -15.05
C GLN A 310 -18.43 11.52 -16.16
N TYR A 311 -18.87 10.55 -16.95
CA TYR A 311 -19.82 10.82 -18.00
C TYR A 311 -21.23 10.86 -17.39
N SER A 312 -21.88 12.00 -17.48
CA SER A 312 -23.29 12.18 -17.17
C SER A 312 -24.04 12.45 -18.47
N GLY A 313 -24.84 11.50 -18.95
CA GLY A 313 -25.64 11.67 -20.15
C GLY A 313 -26.82 10.72 -20.14
N GLN A 314 -27.94 11.14 -20.75
CA GLN A 314 -29.06 10.22 -20.96
C GLN A 314 -28.60 9.09 -21.87
N THR A 315 -28.80 7.86 -21.41
CA THR A 315 -28.60 6.65 -22.20
C THR A 315 -29.35 6.81 -23.52
N ARG A 316 -28.69 6.59 -24.66
CA ARG A 316 -29.39 6.57 -25.95
C ARG A 316 -30.48 5.48 -25.89
N PRO A 317 -31.71 5.75 -26.34
CA PRO A 317 -32.71 4.70 -26.48
C PRO A 317 -32.17 3.58 -27.39
N GLY A 318 -32.11 2.34 -26.88
CA GLY A 318 -31.60 1.16 -27.60
C GLY A 318 -30.80 0.20 -26.71
N ASP A 319 -30.37 -0.92 -27.30
CA ASP A 319 -29.55 -1.94 -26.62
C ASP A 319 -28.12 -1.43 -26.45
N VAL A 320 -27.80 -0.93 -25.26
CA VAL A 320 -26.44 -0.52 -24.88
C VAL A 320 -25.89 -1.42 -23.79
N PHE A 321 -24.59 -1.70 -23.85
CA PHE A 321 -23.89 -2.36 -22.76
C PHE A 321 -23.74 -1.42 -21.57
N ARG A 322 -24.07 -1.90 -20.37
CA ARG A 322 -23.91 -1.17 -19.12
C ARG A 322 -22.82 -1.81 -18.28
N PHE A 323 -21.90 -0.97 -17.80
CA PHE A 323 -20.90 -1.39 -16.83
C PHE A 323 -21.55 -1.54 -15.45
N VAL A 324 -21.43 -2.71 -14.83
CA VAL A 324 -21.91 -2.95 -13.46
C VAL A 324 -20.77 -3.55 -12.63
N LEU A 325 -20.31 -2.80 -11.63
CA LEU A 325 -19.31 -3.27 -10.68
C LEU A 325 -19.98 -3.57 -9.34
N GLY A 326 -19.75 -4.78 -8.83
CA GLY A 326 -20.31 -5.23 -7.56
C GLY A 326 -19.62 -4.58 -6.37
N ARG A 327 -20.43 -4.05 -5.46
CA ARG A 327 -20.02 -3.45 -4.20
C ARG A 327 -20.28 -4.42 -3.06
N TYR A 328 -19.22 -4.77 -2.35
CA TYR A 328 -19.25 -5.64 -1.17
C TYR A 328 -18.35 -5.06 -0.06
N THR A 329 -18.40 -5.67 1.12
CA THR A 329 -17.49 -5.28 2.21
C THR A 329 -16.06 -5.66 1.88
N GLY A 330 -15.19 -4.66 1.68
CA GLY A 330 -13.78 -4.87 1.33
C GLY A 330 -13.32 -3.97 0.19
N SER A 331 -12.24 -4.37 -0.49
CA SER A 331 -11.62 -3.61 -1.56
C SER A 331 -12.30 -3.84 -2.91
N TRP A 332 -13.55 -3.42 -3.08
CA TRP A 332 -14.31 -3.62 -4.31
C TRP A 332 -14.03 -2.56 -5.41
N ASN A 333 -13.67 -1.34 -5.02
CA ASN A 333 -13.37 -0.23 -5.94
C ASN A 333 -11.88 0.14 -5.91
N VAL A 334 -11.10 -0.61 -6.67
CA VAL A 334 -9.63 -0.55 -6.67
C VAL A 334 -9.03 -0.02 -7.97
N ASN A 335 -9.87 0.20 -8.99
CA ASN A 335 -9.46 0.77 -10.24
C ASN A 335 -10.46 1.87 -10.65
N PRO A 336 -10.19 3.14 -10.30
CA PRO A 336 -11.11 4.25 -10.58
C PRO A 336 -11.31 4.51 -12.09
N ALA A 337 -10.38 4.03 -12.93
CA ALA A 337 -10.44 4.21 -14.37
C ALA A 337 -11.13 3.05 -15.11
N LEU A 338 -11.42 1.94 -14.42
CA LEU A 338 -11.85 0.67 -15.02
C LEU A 338 -13.01 0.84 -15.99
N GLN A 339 -14.07 1.51 -15.55
CA GLN A 339 -15.26 1.74 -16.36
C GLN A 339 -14.91 2.48 -17.66
N ASN A 340 -14.19 3.59 -17.54
CA ASN A 340 -13.84 4.43 -18.69
C ASN A 340 -12.97 3.70 -19.68
N SER A 341 -11.97 2.96 -19.18
CA SER A 341 -11.07 2.14 -19.96
C SER A 341 -11.81 1.02 -20.71
N LEU A 342 -12.66 0.29 -19.99
CA LEU A 342 -13.41 -0.85 -20.52
C LEU A 342 -14.45 -0.41 -21.56
N LEU A 343 -15.29 0.57 -21.23
CA LEU A 343 -16.37 1.02 -22.12
C LEU A 343 -15.82 1.65 -23.40
N ARG A 344 -14.76 2.46 -23.28
CA ARG A 344 -14.06 3.02 -24.44
C ARG A 344 -13.45 1.92 -25.30
N GLY A 345 -12.79 0.94 -24.67
CA GLY A 345 -12.21 -0.21 -25.35
C GLY A 345 -13.26 -1.02 -26.09
N LEU A 346 -14.37 -1.35 -25.43
CA LEU A 346 -15.47 -2.11 -26.00
C LEU A 346 -16.08 -1.37 -27.20
N ASN A 347 -16.46 -0.10 -27.03
CA ASN A 347 -17.08 0.68 -28.10
C ASN A 347 -16.18 0.82 -29.34
N ARG A 348 -14.89 1.12 -29.14
CA ARG A 348 -13.95 1.30 -30.25
C ARG A 348 -13.67 0.02 -31.05
N ASN A 349 -13.67 -1.14 -30.39
CA ASN A 349 -13.29 -2.40 -31.03
C ASN A 349 -14.49 -3.20 -31.56
N THR A 350 -15.70 -2.95 -31.05
CA THR A 350 -16.90 -3.74 -31.40
C THR A 350 -18.01 -2.92 -32.05
N GLY A 351 -17.97 -1.59 -31.91
CA GLY A 351 -19.09 -0.73 -32.30
C GLY A 351 -20.31 -0.81 -31.37
N LEU A 352 -20.28 -1.64 -30.32
CA LEU A 352 -21.36 -1.74 -29.35
C LEU A 352 -21.65 -0.37 -28.72
N GLY A 353 -22.94 -0.02 -28.65
CA GLY A 353 -23.39 1.12 -27.86
C GLY A 353 -23.08 0.87 -26.38
N VAL A 354 -22.55 1.87 -25.69
CA VAL A 354 -22.19 1.76 -24.27
C VAL A 354 -22.84 2.88 -23.46
N ASP A 355 -23.22 2.56 -22.23
CA ASP A 355 -23.65 3.53 -21.23
C ASP A 355 -22.49 3.89 -20.31
N TYR A 356 -22.04 5.14 -20.38
CA TYR A 356 -20.95 5.63 -19.54
C TYR A 356 -21.39 6.06 -18.13
N THR A 357 -22.67 5.93 -17.80
CA THR A 357 -23.18 6.23 -16.45
C THR A 357 -22.57 5.23 -15.44
N PRO A 358 -21.89 5.69 -14.38
CA PRO A 358 -21.32 4.79 -13.38
C PRO A 358 -22.41 4.02 -12.64
N ARG A 359 -22.22 2.70 -12.52
CA ARG A 359 -23.18 1.82 -11.85
C ARG A 359 -22.47 0.86 -10.90
N TYR A 360 -22.65 1.13 -9.62
CA TYR A 360 -22.13 0.34 -8.51
C TYR A 360 -23.31 -0.23 -7.75
N LEU A 361 -23.53 -1.54 -7.85
CA LEU A 361 -24.64 -2.22 -7.18
C LEU A 361 -24.12 -2.99 -5.97
N ALA A 362 -24.81 -2.88 -4.84
CA ALA A 362 -24.53 -3.77 -3.72
C ALA A 362 -24.89 -5.20 -4.10
N LEU A 363 -24.16 -6.20 -3.58
CA LEU A 363 -24.40 -7.59 -3.97
C LEU A 363 -25.74 -8.15 -3.46
N ASP A 364 -26.36 -7.50 -2.47
CA ASP A 364 -27.69 -7.79 -1.94
C ASP A 364 -28.81 -6.93 -2.55
N ASP A 365 -28.50 -6.06 -3.51
CA ASP A 365 -29.48 -5.21 -4.20
C ASP A 365 -30.29 -6.04 -5.23
N GLU A 366 -31.62 -5.95 -5.20
CA GLU A 366 -32.49 -6.62 -6.17
C GLU A 366 -32.29 -6.11 -7.61
N ALA A 367 -31.82 -4.88 -7.78
CA ALA A 367 -31.51 -4.32 -9.10
C ALA A 367 -30.45 -5.16 -9.84
N LEU A 368 -29.61 -5.91 -9.12
CA LEU A 368 -28.62 -6.81 -9.70
C LEU A 368 -29.27 -7.91 -10.56
N LEU A 369 -30.47 -8.38 -10.19
CA LEU A 369 -31.18 -9.45 -10.90
C LEU A 369 -31.60 -9.08 -12.33
N HIS A 370 -31.49 -7.80 -12.69
CA HIS A 370 -31.82 -7.28 -14.01
C HIS A 370 -30.58 -7.05 -14.89
N GLU A 371 -29.39 -7.40 -14.41
CA GLU A 371 -28.13 -7.15 -15.12
C GLU A 371 -27.57 -8.41 -15.77
N PRO A 372 -27.20 -8.38 -17.06
CA PRO A 372 -26.66 -9.57 -17.72
C PRO A 372 -25.26 -9.94 -17.20
N LEU A 373 -24.47 -8.96 -16.78
CA LEU A 373 -23.08 -9.14 -16.38
C LEU A 373 -22.73 -8.31 -15.14
N LEU A 374 -22.17 -8.98 -14.14
CA LEU A 374 -21.58 -8.40 -12.93
C LEU A 374 -20.06 -8.51 -12.97
N LEU A 375 -19.36 -7.37 -12.84
CA LEU A 375 -17.91 -7.34 -12.67
C LEU A 375 -17.55 -7.34 -11.18
N LEU A 376 -16.52 -8.11 -10.81
CA LEU A 376 -16.00 -8.18 -9.44
C LEU A 376 -14.47 -8.10 -9.40
N THR A 377 -13.93 -7.41 -8.40
CA THR A 377 -12.49 -7.31 -8.19
C THR A 377 -12.13 -6.98 -6.75
N GLY A 378 -10.85 -7.15 -6.40
CA GLY A 378 -10.29 -6.79 -5.10
C GLY A 378 -8.87 -7.32 -4.88
N HIS A 379 -8.28 -6.99 -3.74
CA HIS A 379 -6.85 -7.24 -3.40
C HIS A 379 -6.65 -8.13 -2.17
N TYR A 380 -7.56 -8.02 -1.22
CA TYR A 380 -7.45 -8.65 0.09
C TYR A 380 -8.58 -9.65 0.31
N ASP A 381 -8.47 -10.39 1.39
CA ASP A 381 -9.52 -11.27 1.87
C ASP A 381 -10.82 -10.51 2.15
N PHE A 382 -11.95 -11.18 1.92
CA PHE A 382 -13.29 -10.65 2.10
C PHE A 382 -14.28 -11.77 2.40
N GLU A 383 -15.37 -11.45 3.08
CA GLU A 383 -16.48 -12.39 3.31
C GLU A 383 -17.78 -11.74 2.86
N TRP A 384 -18.56 -12.45 2.05
CA TRP A 384 -19.91 -12.04 1.72
C TRP A 384 -20.86 -12.45 2.86
N SER A 385 -21.80 -11.56 3.13
CA SER A 385 -22.92 -11.81 4.02
C SER A 385 -23.90 -12.81 3.42
N GLU A 386 -24.74 -13.41 4.26
CA GLU A 386 -25.74 -14.39 3.82
C GLU A 386 -26.78 -13.79 2.84
N SER A 387 -27.09 -12.49 2.95
CA SER A 387 -27.96 -11.79 2.00
C SER A 387 -27.32 -11.65 0.62
N GLU A 388 -26.05 -11.24 0.58
CA GLU A 388 -25.27 -11.14 -0.67
C GLU A 388 -25.14 -12.52 -1.33
N ILE A 389 -24.84 -13.57 -0.56
CA ILE A 389 -24.76 -14.96 -1.06
C ILE A 389 -26.10 -15.43 -1.63
N GLY A 390 -27.20 -15.18 -0.92
CA GLY A 390 -28.54 -15.53 -1.37
C GLY A 390 -28.93 -14.82 -2.67
N ASN A 391 -28.62 -13.52 -2.77
CA ASN A 391 -28.94 -12.74 -3.96
C ASN A 391 -28.06 -13.12 -5.16
N LEU A 392 -26.75 -13.31 -4.97
CA LEU A 392 -25.85 -13.81 -6.03
C LEU A 392 -26.27 -15.20 -6.55
N ARG A 393 -26.73 -16.08 -5.66
CA ARG A 393 -27.25 -17.40 -6.07
C ARG A 393 -28.49 -17.24 -6.96
N ASN A 394 -29.39 -16.33 -6.61
CA ASN A 394 -30.58 -16.05 -7.41
C ASN A 394 -30.22 -15.37 -8.75
N TYR A 395 -29.25 -14.47 -8.73
CA TYR A 395 -28.70 -13.79 -9.89
C TYR A 395 -28.17 -14.79 -10.93
N LEU A 396 -27.28 -15.68 -10.53
CA LEU A 396 -26.68 -16.70 -11.40
C LEU A 396 -27.74 -17.68 -11.94
N ARG A 397 -28.68 -18.12 -11.09
CA ARG A 397 -29.79 -19.02 -11.50
C ARG A 397 -30.74 -18.39 -12.52
N ARG A 398 -30.80 -17.06 -12.60
CA ARG A 398 -31.63 -16.32 -13.56
C ARG A 398 -30.90 -16.02 -14.87
N GLY A 399 -29.67 -16.53 -15.04
CA GLY A 399 -28.85 -16.32 -16.22
C GLY A 399 -27.88 -15.14 -16.13
N GLY A 400 -27.75 -14.51 -14.95
CA GLY A 400 -26.71 -13.52 -14.72
C GLY A 400 -25.32 -14.15 -14.80
N THR A 401 -24.34 -13.41 -15.31
CA THR A 401 -22.94 -13.85 -15.41
C THR A 401 -22.04 -13.03 -14.49
N ILE A 402 -21.11 -13.67 -13.79
CA ILE A 402 -20.04 -12.97 -13.05
C ILE A 402 -18.74 -13.02 -13.85
N PHE A 403 -18.09 -11.87 -14.00
CA PHE A 403 -16.68 -11.79 -14.42
C PHE A 403 -15.83 -11.17 -13.32
N ALA A 404 -14.99 -11.99 -12.69
CA ALA A 404 -14.14 -11.61 -11.57
C ALA A 404 -12.64 -11.65 -11.92
N SER A 405 -11.88 -10.66 -11.43
CA SER A 405 -10.43 -10.60 -11.59
C SER A 405 -9.75 -10.12 -10.31
N ALA A 406 -8.73 -10.85 -9.87
CA ALA A 406 -7.90 -10.46 -8.73
C ALA A 406 -7.03 -9.26 -9.10
N ALA A 407 -7.28 -8.10 -8.50
CA ALA A 407 -6.53 -6.90 -8.83
C ALA A 407 -5.13 -6.94 -8.18
N ALA A 408 -4.15 -6.42 -8.92
CA ALA A 408 -2.71 -6.70 -8.76
C ALA A 408 -2.31 -8.19 -8.78
N GLY A 409 -3.27 -9.10 -8.97
CA GLY A 409 -3.10 -10.56 -8.95
C GLY A 409 -2.67 -11.09 -7.58
N LEU A 410 -3.15 -10.53 -6.46
CA LEU A 410 -2.78 -10.96 -5.10
C LEU A 410 -3.58 -12.19 -4.63
N SER A 411 -2.91 -13.13 -3.96
CA SER A 411 -3.48 -14.40 -3.51
C SER A 411 -4.64 -14.29 -2.51
N PRO A 412 -4.71 -13.33 -1.56
CA PRO A 412 -5.82 -13.31 -0.61
C PRO A 412 -7.17 -13.13 -1.29
N PHE A 413 -7.25 -12.40 -2.41
CA PHE A 413 -8.48 -12.29 -3.18
C PHE A 413 -8.84 -13.59 -3.90
N ASP A 414 -7.84 -14.34 -4.41
CA ASP A 414 -8.07 -15.66 -5.02
C ASP A 414 -8.62 -16.67 -4.02
N GLU A 415 -7.99 -16.76 -2.85
CA GLU A 415 -8.45 -17.62 -1.75
C GLU A 415 -9.87 -17.25 -1.30
N ALA A 416 -10.14 -15.96 -1.12
CA ALA A 416 -11.45 -15.45 -0.75
C ALA A 416 -12.51 -15.74 -1.82
N PHE A 417 -12.24 -15.40 -3.07
CA PHE A 417 -13.20 -15.59 -4.15
C PHE A 417 -13.59 -17.06 -4.33
N ARG A 418 -12.61 -17.98 -4.26
CA ARG A 418 -12.88 -19.43 -4.33
C ARG A 418 -13.74 -19.92 -3.18
N ARG A 419 -13.44 -19.47 -1.95
CA ARG A 419 -14.23 -19.81 -0.76
C ARG A 419 -15.67 -19.28 -0.88
N GLU A 420 -15.82 -18.02 -1.26
CA GLU A 420 -17.11 -17.34 -1.27
C GLU A 420 -18.00 -17.81 -2.42
N ILE A 421 -17.44 -18.04 -3.62
CA ILE A 421 -18.24 -18.56 -4.74
C ILE A 421 -18.73 -19.99 -4.50
N ALA A 422 -17.97 -20.81 -3.76
CA ALA A 422 -18.42 -22.13 -3.32
C ALA A 422 -19.58 -22.04 -2.31
N ARG A 423 -19.66 -20.98 -1.50
CA ARG A 423 -20.85 -20.72 -0.66
C ARG A 423 -22.06 -20.31 -1.50
N VAL A 424 -21.86 -19.55 -2.57
CA VAL A 424 -22.94 -19.16 -3.51
C VAL A 424 -23.48 -20.38 -4.26
N LEU A 425 -22.60 -21.22 -4.81
CA LEU A 425 -22.97 -22.42 -5.58
C LEU A 425 -22.31 -23.68 -4.99
N PRO A 426 -22.85 -24.24 -3.89
CA PRO A 426 -22.21 -25.37 -3.19
C PRO A 426 -22.17 -26.66 -3.99
N ASP A 427 -23.07 -26.81 -4.97
CA ASP A 427 -23.16 -28.00 -5.83
C ASP A 427 -22.38 -27.85 -7.15
N ALA A 428 -21.65 -26.75 -7.33
CA ALA A 428 -20.91 -26.46 -8.56
C ALA A 428 -19.42 -26.22 -8.28
N GLU A 429 -18.56 -26.74 -9.15
CA GLU A 429 -17.12 -26.61 -9.02
C GLU A 429 -16.59 -25.50 -9.94
N LEU A 430 -15.67 -24.68 -9.40
CA LEU A 430 -14.93 -23.68 -10.17
C LEU A 430 -13.74 -24.37 -10.87
N ILE A 431 -13.94 -24.77 -12.12
CA ILE A 431 -12.97 -25.57 -12.90
C ILE A 431 -12.09 -24.69 -13.80
N PRO A 432 -10.82 -25.07 -14.06
CA PRO A 432 -9.99 -24.38 -15.05
C PRO A 432 -10.60 -24.51 -16.45
N LEU A 433 -10.63 -23.40 -17.21
CA LEU A 433 -11.10 -23.37 -18.58
C LEU A 433 -9.95 -23.71 -19.53
N PRO A 434 -10.10 -24.73 -20.42
CA PRO A 434 -9.05 -25.05 -21.38
C PRO A 434 -8.89 -23.92 -22.41
N PRO A 435 -7.70 -23.73 -23.02
CA PRO A 435 -7.48 -22.73 -24.06
C PRO A 435 -8.39 -22.89 -25.29
N THR A 436 -8.94 -24.09 -25.51
CA THR A 436 -9.90 -24.40 -26.58
C THR A 436 -11.36 -24.06 -26.23
N HIS A 437 -11.63 -23.53 -25.03
CA HIS A 437 -12.98 -23.17 -24.61
C HIS A 437 -13.58 -22.09 -25.54
N ARG A 438 -14.90 -22.14 -25.76
CA ARG A 438 -15.60 -21.22 -26.68
C ARG A 438 -15.42 -19.74 -26.33
N LEU A 439 -15.19 -19.44 -25.05
CA LEU A 439 -14.82 -18.12 -24.55
C LEU A 439 -13.58 -17.55 -25.25
N PHE A 440 -12.59 -18.39 -25.57
CA PHE A 440 -11.31 -17.98 -26.17
C PHE A 440 -11.24 -18.26 -27.67
N SER A 441 -12.14 -19.06 -28.22
CA SER A 441 -12.10 -19.49 -29.63
C SER A 441 -13.03 -18.69 -30.55
N GLY A 442 -13.39 -17.45 -30.19
CA GLY A 442 -14.27 -16.61 -30.99
C GLY A 442 -13.68 -16.31 -32.38
N ALA A 443 -14.47 -16.43 -33.44
CA ALA A 443 -13.97 -16.33 -34.83
C ALA A 443 -13.36 -14.96 -35.17
N TRP A 444 -13.87 -13.87 -34.58
CA TRP A 444 -13.43 -12.50 -34.86
C TRP A 444 -12.47 -11.92 -33.80
N ASN A 445 -12.44 -12.51 -32.59
CA ASN A 445 -11.53 -12.13 -31.50
C ASN A 445 -11.02 -13.39 -30.79
N PRO A 446 -10.16 -14.20 -31.44
CA PRO A 446 -9.59 -15.37 -30.82
C PRO A 446 -8.58 -14.94 -29.75
N VAL A 447 -8.69 -15.51 -28.56
CA VAL A 447 -7.78 -15.29 -27.41
C VAL A 447 -7.01 -16.58 -27.14
N GLY A 448 -6.43 -17.13 -28.20
CA GLY A 448 -5.69 -18.39 -28.12
C GLY A 448 -4.46 -18.26 -27.23
N GLN A 449 -3.65 -17.22 -27.38
CA GLN A 449 -2.48 -16.93 -26.54
C GLN A 449 -2.60 -15.51 -25.96
N VAL A 450 -2.01 -15.30 -24.79
CA VAL A 450 -1.96 -14.01 -24.10
C VAL A 450 -0.58 -13.76 -23.51
N GLU A 451 -0.23 -12.49 -23.45
CA GLU A 451 0.99 -12.00 -22.81
C GLU A 451 0.70 -11.55 -21.38
N TYR A 452 1.57 -11.95 -20.46
CA TYR A 452 1.51 -11.59 -19.05
C TYR A 452 2.51 -10.48 -18.74
N THR A 453 2.25 -9.73 -17.66
CA THR A 453 3.18 -8.72 -17.17
C THR A 453 4.52 -9.34 -16.77
N ALA A 454 5.58 -8.53 -16.82
CA ALA A 454 6.91 -8.97 -16.39
C ALA A 454 6.94 -9.48 -14.92
N ALA A 455 6.05 -8.95 -14.08
CA ALA A 455 5.90 -9.42 -12.69
C ALA A 455 5.37 -10.85 -12.63
N ALA A 456 4.34 -11.19 -13.42
CA ALA A 456 3.80 -12.54 -13.49
C ALA A 456 4.82 -13.53 -14.12
N LEU A 457 5.48 -13.14 -15.23
CA LEU A 457 6.47 -13.98 -15.90
C LEU A 457 7.74 -14.25 -15.06
N ARG A 458 8.06 -13.38 -14.09
CA ARG A 458 9.15 -13.61 -13.14
C ARG A 458 8.85 -14.74 -12.17
N GLU A 459 7.57 -15.00 -11.89
CA GLU A 459 7.15 -16.10 -11.04
C GLU A 459 6.96 -17.39 -11.84
N ASP A 460 6.30 -17.28 -12.99
CA ASP A 460 6.12 -18.39 -13.92
C ASP A 460 6.40 -17.94 -15.36
N PRO A 461 7.58 -18.27 -15.91
CA PRO A 461 7.95 -17.90 -17.28
C PRO A 461 7.22 -18.73 -18.35
N THR A 462 6.42 -19.74 -17.96
CA THR A 462 5.69 -20.61 -18.88
C THR A 462 4.29 -20.09 -19.22
N LEU A 463 3.85 -19.01 -18.56
CA LEU A 463 2.56 -18.37 -18.80
C LEU A 463 2.46 -17.81 -20.22
N GLN A 464 1.63 -18.45 -21.04
CA GLN A 464 1.37 -18.05 -22.43
C GLN A 464 -0.10 -18.26 -22.86
N TRP A 465 -0.91 -18.89 -21.99
CA TRP A 465 -2.31 -19.22 -22.23
C TRP A 465 -3.21 -18.50 -21.20
N PRO A 466 -4.46 -18.16 -21.54
CA PRO A 466 -5.38 -17.55 -20.57
C PRO A 466 -5.62 -18.46 -19.36
N GLN A 467 -5.25 -17.99 -18.16
CA GLN A 467 -5.47 -18.69 -16.91
C GLN A 467 -6.81 -18.26 -16.30
N PHE A 468 -7.88 -18.93 -16.71
CA PHE A 468 -9.24 -18.65 -16.25
C PHE A 468 -9.88 -19.90 -15.69
N HIS A 469 -10.78 -19.69 -14.74
CA HIS A 469 -11.65 -20.70 -14.19
C HIS A 469 -13.10 -20.30 -14.43
N GLY A 470 -14.00 -21.27 -14.38
CA GLY A 470 -15.40 -21.00 -14.54
C GLY A 470 -16.32 -22.02 -13.91
N ILE A 471 -17.57 -21.60 -13.74
CA ILE A 471 -18.67 -22.46 -13.31
C ILE A 471 -19.66 -22.53 -14.48
N ILE A 472 -20.01 -23.75 -14.86
CA ILE A 472 -20.97 -24.01 -15.94
C ILE A 472 -22.28 -24.50 -15.32
N GLN A 473 -23.39 -23.85 -15.66
CA GLN A 473 -24.75 -24.25 -15.28
C GLN A 473 -25.61 -24.37 -16.54
N ASP A 474 -26.29 -25.50 -16.70
CA ASP A 474 -27.16 -25.79 -17.85
C ASP A 474 -26.50 -25.54 -19.22
N GLY A 475 -25.18 -25.78 -19.30
CA GLY A 475 -24.38 -25.58 -20.52
C GLY A 475 -23.86 -24.16 -20.73
N ASN A 476 -24.23 -23.20 -19.87
CA ASN A 476 -23.80 -21.82 -19.92
C ASN A 476 -22.71 -21.52 -18.88
N LEU A 477 -21.71 -20.74 -19.25
CA LEU A 477 -20.66 -20.29 -18.33
C LEU A 477 -21.17 -19.09 -17.53
N VAL A 478 -21.55 -19.33 -16.27
CA VAL A 478 -22.18 -18.33 -15.38
C VAL A 478 -21.19 -17.61 -14.48
N VAL A 479 -19.98 -18.18 -14.29
CA VAL A 479 -18.87 -17.51 -13.59
C VAL A 479 -17.64 -17.61 -14.46
N VAL A 480 -16.94 -16.49 -14.64
CA VAL A 480 -15.64 -16.38 -15.30
C VAL A 480 -14.69 -15.70 -14.33
N TYR A 481 -13.61 -16.38 -13.96
CA TYR A 481 -12.71 -15.89 -12.93
C TYR A 481 -11.24 -16.06 -13.35
N THR A 482 -10.39 -15.09 -13.01
CA THR A 482 -8.94 -15.23 -13.11
C THR A 482 -8.21 -14.75 -11.85
N PRO A 483 -7.20 -15.49 -11.37
CA PRO A 483 -6.32 -15.04 -10.28
C PRO A 483 -5.31 -13.98 -10.71
N PHE A 484 -5.24 -13.65 -12.01
CA PHE A 484 -4.39 -12.59 -12.54
C PHE A 484 -5.17 -11.29 -12.71
N ASP A 485 -4.47 -10.17 -12.66
CA ASP A 485 -5.05 -8.86 -12.90
C ASP A 485 -5.34 -8.64 -14.39
N CYS A 486 -6.61 -8.70 -14.76
CA CYS A 486 -7.11 -8.36 -16.09
C CYS A 486 -7.61 -6.91 -16.13
N PHE A 487 -8.10 -6.37 -15.02
CA PHE A 487 -8.82 -5.09 -15.00
C PHE A 487 -7.88 -3.89 -14.97
N SER A 488 -6.77 -3.94 -14.24
CA SER A 488 -5.79 -2.85 -14.26
C SER A 488 -5.08 -2.74 -15.60
N GLY A 489 -4.90 -3.87 -16.31
CA GLY A 489 -4.33 -3.88 -17.66
C GLY A 489 -5.13 -3.02 -18.65
N LEU A 490 -6.46 -2.93 -18.49
CA LEU A 490 -7.33 -2.12 -19.35
C LEU A 490 -6.99 -0.63 -19.34
N ASN A 491 -6.36 -0.14 -18.26
CA ASN A 491 -5.98 1.27 -18.13
C ASN A 491 -4.91 1.69 -19.14
N ARG A 492 -4.21 0.73 -19.76
CA ARG A 492 -3.05 0.96 -20.65
C ARG A 492 -1.93 1.77 -19.99
N GLU A 493 -1.86 1.70 -18.67
CA GLU A 493 -0.78 2.29 -17.86
C GLU A 493 0.03 1.16 -17.22
N SER A 494 1.35 1.35 -17.15
CA SER A 494 2.22 0.35 -16.56
C SER A 494 2.08 0.35 -15.03
N ASN A 495 1.59 -0.76 -14.48
CA ASN A 495 1.81 -1.10 -13.07
C ASN A 495 2.97 -2.09 -12.99
N GLY A 496 4.17 -1.59 -12.66
CA GLY A 496 5.42 -2.35 -12.75
C GLY A 496 5.47 -3.61 -11.88
N TYR A 497 4.53 -3.77 -10.95
CA TYR A 497 4.52 -4.90 -10.03
C TYR A 497 3.22 -5.69 -9.96
N ALA A 498 2.17 -5.29 -10.69
CA ALA A 498 0.94 -6.08 -10.78
C ALA A 498 1.18 -7.38 -11.57
N ARG A 499 0.70 -8.50 -11.04
CA ARG A 499 0.68 -9.79 -11.74
C ARG A 499 -0.60 -9.86 -12.55
N GLY A 500 -0.49 -9.78 -13.86
CA GLY A 500 -1.66 -9.60 -14.72
C GLY A 500 -1.40 -9.86 -16.18
N LEU A 501 -2.38 -9.53 -17.00
CA LEU A 501 -2.26 -9.50 -18.45
C LEU A 501 -1.73 -8.15 -18.93
N THR A 502 -1.04 -8.13 -20.06
CA THR A 502 -0.69 -6.87 -20.74
C THR A 502 -1.95 -6.14 -21.21
N ALA A 503 -1.83 -4.84 -21.48
CA ALA A 503 -2.99 -4.01 -21.77
C ALA A 503 -3.82 -4.45 -23.00
N ASP A 504 -3.13 -4.92 -24.04
CA ASP A 504 -3.79 -5.35 -25.28
C ASP A 504 -4.51 -6.70 -25.08
N ASP A 505 -3.90 -7.65 -24.38
CA ASP A 505 -4.52 -8.95 -24.11
C ASP A 505 -5.59 -8.88 -23.02
N ALA A 506 -5.42 -8.02 -22.01
CA ALA A 506 -6.49 -7.70 -21.05
C ALA A 506 -7.75 -7.19 -21.77
N LEU A 507 -7.58 -6.32 -22.78
CA LEU A 507 -8.70 -5.80 -23.57
C LEU A 507 -9.34 -6.89 -24.45
N ARG A 508 -8.52 -7.70 -25.14
CA ARG A 508 -9.02 -8.82 -25.96
C ARG A 508 -9.82 -9.82 -25.13
N VAL A 509 -9.32 -10.18 -23.95
CA VAL A 509 -10.00 -11.05 -22.99
C VAL A 509 -11.31 -10.42 -22.52
N ALA A 510 -11.28 -9.16 -22.06
CA ALA A 510 -12.48 -8.50 -21.55
C ALA A 510 -13.58 -8.42 -22.63
N ILE A 511 -13.23 -8.12 -23.88
CA ILE A 511 -14.15 -8.13 -25.02
C ILE A 511 -14.72 -9.53 -25.26
N ALA A 512 -13.90 -10.56 -25.19
CA ALA A 512 -14.34 -11.95 -25.38
C ALA A 512 -15.34 -12.37 -24.29
N VAL A 513 -15.05 -12.06 -23.02
CA VAL A 513 -15.93 -12.36 -21.89
C VAL A 513 -17.25 -11.61 -21.98
N ILE A 514 -17.21 -10.30 -22.27
CA ILE A 514 -18.42 -9.48 -22.39
C ILE A 514 -19.26 -9.95 -23.57
N THR A 515 -18.66 -10.21 -24.72
CA THR A 515 -19.40 -10.67 -25.90
C THR A 515 -20.04 -12.04 -25.66
N TYR A 516 -19.33 -12.94 -24.96
CA TYR A 516 -19.88 -14.22 -24.55
C TYR A 516 -21.10 -14.04 -23.63
N ALA A 517 -20.96 -13.25 -22.56
CA ALA A 517 -22.02 -12.99 -21.58
C ALA A 517 -23.23 -12.23 -22.15
N MET A 518 -23.05 -11.47 -23.24
CA MET A 518 -24.15 -10.76 -23.90
C MET A 518 -24.84 -11.59 -25.00
N SER A 519 -24.34 -12.79 -25.33
CA SER A 519 -24.84 -13.63 -26.41
C SER A 519 -25.46 -14.95 -25.96
N HIS A 520 -25.33 -15.29 -24.68
CA HIS A 520 -25.88 -16.48 -24.02
C HIS A 520 -26.62 -16.01 -22.78
#